data_AF-A0A6G8G2J4-F1
#
_entry.id   AF-A0A6G8G2J4-F1
#
_cell.length_a   1.000
_cell.length_b   1.000
_cell.length_c   1.000
_cell.angle_alpha   90.00
_cell.angle_beta   90.00
_cell.angle_gamma   90.00
#
_symmetry.space_group_name_H-M   'P 1'
#
loop_
_entity.id
_entity.type
_entity.pdbx_description
1 polymer ?
#
loop_
_entity_poly.entity_id
_entity_poly.type
_entity_poly.pdbx_seq_one_letter_code
_entity_poly.pdbx_strand_id
1 'polypeptide(L)'
;MEPPRRARRLRRAGRHDRAVDAAGHPTRPAPAKPEVAVATTFVQLLAKRGVKATLRPEKGWAAAAPAGAVQLGTVESATYGELLSLALDESDNSLAESLVRQAAATAGAPTAGAGDDAAFIRGRLEAAAVPTTGLVLKDASGLSPGQAVAPATLSAVLALAVTGEAPQLRDVIARLPVSGVSGTLRGRFAARATQDVLGVPRAKTGTLKAGSALAGTTVDADGRPLTFVVQVDGFPRTYDGTLRARAALDRVVAAVTRCGCGAVAR
;
A
#
# COMPACT_ATOMS: atom_id res chain seq x y z
N MET A 1 17.82 51.20 25.05
CA MET A 1 18.98 50.28 25.20
C MET A 1 18.39 48.89 25.39
N GLU A 2 18.28 48.15 24.29
CA GLU A 2 17.58 46.86 24.18
C GLU A 2 18.51 45.71 24.59
N PRO A 3 18.06 44.70 25.37
CA PRO A 3 18.91 43.56 25.71
C PRO A 3 18.88 42.50 24.59
N PRO A 4 19.96 41.71 24.40
CA PRO A 4 20.10 40.83 23.25
C PRO A 4 19.22 39.59 23.36
N ARG A 5 18.54 39.27 22.25
CA ARG A 5 17.72 38.07 22.07
C ARG A 5 18.60 36.82 22.10
N ARG A 6 18.40 35.94 23.09
CA ARG A 6 18.99 34.60 23.11
C ARG A 6 18.39 33.75 21.99
N ALA A 7 19.22 33.33 21.04
CA ALA A 7 18.88 32.33 20.04
C ALA A 7 18.51 31.01 20.72
N ARG A 8 17.23 30.64 20.69
CA ARG A 8 16.73 29.36 21.19
C ARG A 8 17.04 28.30 20.12
N ARG A 9 18.06 27.47 20.36
CA ARG A 9 18.33 26.26 19.56
C ARG A 9 17.04 25.44 19.45
N LEU A 10 16.55 25.26 18.23
CA LEU A 10 15.55 24.26 17.88
C LEU A 10 16.16 22.88 18.22
N ARG A 11 15.69 22.29 19.31
CA ARG A 11 15.93 20.86 19.58
C ARG A 11 15.14 20.08 18.54
N ARG A 12 15.87 19.43 17.63
CA ARG A 12 15.36 18.39 16.73
C ARG A 12 14.64 17.35 17.60
N ALA A 13 13.32 17.27 17.49
CA ALA A 13 12.53 16.25 18.16
C ALA A 13 12.79 14.91 17.46
N GLY A 14 13.85 14.24 17.89
CA GLY A 14 14.07 12.82 17.63
C GLY A 14 13.32 11.99 18.65
N ARG A 15 12.13 11.52 18.27
CA ARG A 15 11.52 10.24 18.66
C ARG A 15 10.16 10.20 17.97
N HIS A 16 10.09 9.46 16.86
CA HIS A 16 8.81 8.93 16.42
C HIS A 16 8.36 7.95 17.51
N ASP A 17 7.57 8.44 18.46
CA ASP A 17 6.81 7.57 19.33
C ASP A 17 5.95 6.69 18.42
N ARG A 18 6.16 5.38 18.55
CA ARG A 18 5.33 4.34 17.95
C ARG A 18 3.92 4.50 18.53
N ALA A 19 3.12 5.33 17.88
CA ALA A 19 1.71 5.53 18.18
C ALA A 19 0.95 5.66 16.85
N VAL A 20 1.16 4.69 15.96
CA VAL A 20 0.27 4.41 14.83
C VAL A 20 0.07 2.90 14.74
N ASP A 21 -0.26 2.27 15.86
CA ASP A 21 -0.78 0.90 15.93
C ASP A 21 -2.28 0.87 15.55
N ALA A 22 -2.68 1.66 14.55
CA ALA A 22 -4.03 1.67 13.97
C ALA A 22 -4.08 0.95 12.61
N ALA A 23 -2.93 0.46 12.12
CA ALA A 23 -2.87 -0.47 11.01
C ALA A 23 -3.63 -1.75 11.41
N GLY A 24 -4.55 -2.19 10.56
CA GLY A 24 -5.18 -3.50 10.66
C GLY A 24 -4.13 -4.57 10.45
N HIS A 25 -3.35 -4.88 11.48
CA HIS A 25 -2.49 -6.05 11.45
C HIS A 25 -3.40 -7.28 11.29
N PRO A 26 -2.98 -8.32 10.53
CA PRO A 26 -3.77 -9.54 10.40
C PRO A 26 -4.10 -10.22 11.76
N THR A 27 -3.42 -9.82 12.83
CA THR A 27 -3.66 -10.26 14.23
C THR A 27 -4.46 -9.29 15.09
N ARG A 28 -4.80 -8.09 14.61
CA ARG A 28 -5.63 -7.09 15.29
C ARG A 28 -6.68 -6.55 14.31
N PRO A 29 -7.91 -7.09 14.33
CA PRO A 29 -8.97 -6.60 13.48
C PRO A 29 -9.27 -5.13 13.80
N ALA A 30 -9.62 -4.36 12.76
CA ALA A 30 -10.12 -3.01 12.94
C ALA A 30 -11.35 -3.01 13.87
N PRO A 31 -11.58 -1.96 14.68
CA PRO A 31 -12.77 -1.85 15.51
C PRO A 31 -14.03 -1.96 14.64
N ALA A 32 -15.08 -2.61 15.15
CA ALA A 32 -16.35 -2.72 14.43
C ALA A 32 -17.01 -1.35 14.16
N LYS A 33 -16.71 -0.35 15.01
CA LYS A 33 -17.14 1.04 14.88
C LYS A 33 -15.92 1.96 15.06
N PRO A 34 -15.09 2.15 14.02
CA PRO A 34 -13.85 2.91 14.12
C PRO A 34 -14.10 4.36 14.55
N GLU A 35 -15.17 4.99 14.09
CA GLU A 35 -15.58 6.33 14.48
C GLU A 35 -15.83 6.46 15.98
N VAL A 36 -16.44 5.44 16.60
CA VAL A 36 -16.71 5.40 18.06
C VAL A 36 -15.42 5.26 18.85
N ALA A 37 -14.51 4.40 18.38
CA ALA A 37 -13.20 4.24 18.99
C ALA A 37 -12.39 5.55 18.96
N VAL A 38 -12.39 6.25 17.81
CA VAL A 38 -11.70 7.53 17.64
C VAL A 38 -12.29 8.61 18.54
N ALA A 39 -13.62 8.80 18.51
CA ALA A 39 -14.28 9.83 19.32
C ALA A 39 -14.08 9.61 20.83
N THR A 40 -14.17 8.34 21.27
CA THR A 40 -13.92 7.97 22.67
C THR A 40 -12.48 8.27 23.08
N THR A 41 -11.52 7.88 22.25
CA THR A 41 -10.10 8.15 22.49
C THR A 41 -9.83 9.65 22.56
N PHE A 42 -10.44 10.44 21.67
CA PHE A 42 -10.28 11.89 21.65
C PHE A 42 -10.77 12.54 22.95
N VAL A 43 -11.96 12.17 23.44
CA VAL A 43 -12.48 12.67 24.74
C VAL A 43 -11.59 12.28 25.91
N GLN A 44 -11.05 11.05 25.93
CA GLN A 44 -10.11 10.62 26.96
C GLN A 44 -8.80 11.45 26.93
N LEU A 45 -8.31 11.79 25.73
CA LEU A 45 -7.11 12.62 25.56
C LEU A 45 -7.33 14.08 25.93
N LEU A 46 -8.54 14.61 25.77
CA LEU A 46 -8.95 15.93 26.26
C LEU A 46 -9.00 15.96 27.80
N ALA A 47 -9.60 14.94 28.41
CA ALA A 47 -9.68 14.83 29.87
C ALA A 47 -8.29 14.81 30.53
N LYS A 48 -7.33 14.07 29.94
CA LYS A 48 -5.92 14.06 30.38
C LYS A 48 -5.23 15.44 30.30
N ARG A 49 -5.78 16.37 29.52
CA ARG A 49 -5.32 17.76 29.38
C ARG A 49 -6.17 18.75 30.19
N GLY A 50 -7.06 18.26 31.06
CA GLY A 50 -7.93 19.08 31.90
C GLY A 50 -9.18 19.62 31.18
N VAL A 51 -9.44 19.20 29.94
CA VAL A 51 -10.63 19.63 29.18
C VAL A 51 -11.75 18.61 29.39
N LYS A 52 -12.86 19.06 30.00
CA LYS A 52 -14.06 18.23 30.16
C LYS A 52 -14.86 18.22 28.86
N ALA A 53 -15.09 17.03 28.30
CA ALA A 53 -15.89 16.82 27.10
C ALA A 53 -16.73 15.55 27.23
N THR A 54 -17.88 15.51 26.58
CA THR A 54 -18.75 14.33 26.49
C THR A 54 -19.16 14.09 25.06
N LEU A 55 -19.37 12.82 24.68
CA LEU A 55 -19.84 12.46 23.35
C LEU A 55 -21.37 12.56 23.29
N ARG A 56 -21.87 13.09 22.17
CA ARG A 56 -23.29 13.00 21.82
C ARG A 56 -23.63 11.57 21.38
N PRO A 57 -24.92 11.17 21.35
CA PRO A 57 -25.34 9.87 20.80
C PRO A 57 -24.89 9.68 19.33
N GLU A 58 -24.44 8.47 19.01
CA GLU A 58 -23.87 8.10 17.69
C GLU A 58 -24.80 8.44 16.50
N LYS A 59 -26.12 8.32 16.68
CA LYS A 59 -27.13 8.59 15.64
C LYS A 59 -26.98 9.98 15.01
N GLY A 60 -26.39 10.94 15.71
CA GLY A 60 -26.18 12.30 15.21
C GLY A 60 -24.82 12.57 14.58
N TRP A 61 -23.89 11.61 14.55
CA TRP A 61 -22.49 11.88 14.17
C TRP A 61 -22.26 12.05 12.68
N ALA A 62 -23.17 11.53 11.84
CA ALA A 62 -23.13 11.73 10.39
C ALA A 62 -23.60 13.13 9.96
N ALA A 63 -24.17 13.93 10.87
CA ALA A 63 -24.60 15.28 10.55
C ALA A 63 -23.39 16.20 10.39
N ALA A 64 -23.41 17.03 9.35
CA ALA A 64 -22.40 18.06 9.14
C ALA A 64 -22.34 19.01 10.34
N ALA A 65 -21.16 19.59 10.57
CA ALA A 65 -21.01 20.66 11.55
C ALA A 65 -21.98 21.82 11.21
N PRO A 66 -22.64 22.43 12.22
CA PRO A 66 -23.55 23.56 11.97
C PRO A 66 -22.87 24.71 11.24
N ALA A 67 -23.64 25.43 10.43
CA ALA A 67 -23.15 26.67 9.83
C ALA A 67 -22.67 27.66 10.91
N GLY A 68 -21.47 28.22 10.73
CA GLY A 68 -20.85 29.12 11.69
C GLY A 68 -20.12 28.43 12.86
N ALA A 69 -19.99 27.10 12.86
CA ALA A 69 -19.17 26.40 13.85
C ALA A 69 -17.71 26.88 13.77
N VAL A 70 -17.11 27.19 14.94
CA VAL A 70 -15.71 27.62 15.03
C VAL A 70 -14.80 26.40 14.95
N GLN A 71 -13.87 26.40 13.97
CA GLN A 71 -12.84 25.37 13.88
C GLN A 71 -11.80 25.58 14.98
N LEU A 72 -11.78 24.68 15.97
CA LEU A 72 -10.82 24.73 17.09
C LEU A 72 -9.44 24.15 16.76
N GLY A 73 -9.36 23.34 15.70
CA GLY A 73 -8.13 22.71 15.25
C GLY A 73 -8.35 21.86 14.01
N THR A 74 -7.26 21.57 13.30
CA THR A 74 -7.22 20.65 12.17
C THR A 74 -5.97 19.78 12.27
N VAL A 75 -6.03 18.60 11.67
CA VAL A 75 -4.89 17.72 11.51
C VAL A 75 -4.83 17.33 10.04
N GLU A 76 -3.65 17.50 9.46
CA GLU A 76 -3.35 17.06 8.10
C GLU A 76 -2.55 15.76 8.17
N SER A 77 -2.91 14.79 7.32
CA SER A 77 -2.18 13.53 7.20
C SER A 77 -0.89 13.73 6.38
N ALA A 78 -0.09 12.66 6.28
CA ALA A 78 0.86 12.54 5.19
C ALA A 78 0.16 12.64 3.82
N THR A 79 0.93 12.94 2.77
CA THR A 79 0.39 13.05 1.41
C THR A 79 -0.17 11.71 0.93
N TYR A 80 -1.09 11.74 -0.04
CA TYR A 80 -1.68 10.52 -0.61
C TYR A 80 -0.60 9.57 -1.15
N GLY A 81 0.45 10.09 -1.79
CA GLY A 81 1.56 9.28 -2.29
C GLY A 81 2.37 8.60 -1.18
N GLU A 82 2.58 9.27 -0.04
CA GLU A 82 3.25 8.68 1.12
C GLU A 82 2.41 7.58 1.77
N LEU A 83 1.10 7.82 1.94
CA LEU A 83 0.17 6.83 2.48
C LEU A 83 0.03 5.61 1.54
N LEU A 84 -0.05 5.84 0.23
CA LEU A 84 -0.07 4.76 -0.75
C LEU A 84 1.23 3.97 -0.75
N SER A 85 2.38 4.64 -0.63
CA SER A 85 3.67 3.96 -0.50
C SER A 85 3.72 3.08 0.75
N LEU A 86 3.22 3.58 1.89
CA LEU A 86 3.12 2.81 3.13
C LEU A 86 2.20 1.59 2.96
N ALA A 87 1.01 1.79 2.38
CA ALA A 87 0.05 0.72 2.12
C ALA A 87 0.67 -0.41 1.27
N LEU A 88 1.45 -0.05 0.24
CA LEU A 88 2.13 -1.02 -0.62
C LEU A 88 3.33 -1.69 0.05
N ASP A 89 4.10 -0.95 0.88
CA ASP A 89 5.27 -1.48 1.57
C ASP A 89 4.87 -2.54 2.62
N GLU A 90 3.88 -2.21 3.45
CA GLU A 90 3.38 -3.06 4.54
C GLU A 90 2.30 -4.05 4.08
N SER A 91 1.73 -3.84 2.90
CA SER A 91 0.54 -4.57 2.43
C SER A 91 -0.67 -4.37 3.34
N ASP A 92 -0.90 -3.14 3.80
CA ASP A 92 -2.03 -2.78 4.66
C ASP A 92 -3.34 -2.72 3.87
N ASN A 93 -4.21 -3.69 4.15
CA ASN A 93 -5.50 -3.82 3.46
C ASN A 93 -6.42 -2.64 3.77
N SER A 94 -6.53 -2.24 5.04
CA SER A 94 -7.46 -1.18 5.49
C SER A 94 -7.07 0.17 4.92
N LEU A 95 -5.77 0.46 4.84
CA LEU A 95 -5.26 1.68 4.23
C LEU A 95 -5.49 1.67 2.71
N ALA A 96 -5.30 0.52 2.04
CA ALA A 96 -5.60 0.38 0.62
C ALA A 96 -7.09 0.66 0.30
N GLU A 97 -8.02 0.05 1.03
CA GLU A 97 -9.46 0.32 0.86
C GLU A 97 -9.79 1.80 1.11
N SER A 98 -9.24 2.38 2.19
CA SER A 98 -9.51 3.78 2.55
C SER A 98 -9.02 4.76 1.49
N LEU A 99 -7.81 4.54 0.94
CA LEU A 99 -7.23 5.39 -0.10
C LEU A 99 -8.05 5.31 -1.39
N VAL A 100 -8.43 4.10 -1.83
CA VAL A 100 -9.29 3.94 -3.02
C VAL A 100 -10.65 4.60 -2.82
N ARG A 101 -11.26 4.44 -1.64
CA ARG A 101 -12.54 5.08 -1.32
C ARG A 101 -12.45 6.60 -1.30
N GLN A 102 -11.37 7.16 -0.78
CA GLN A 102 -11.10 8.60 -0.84
C GLN A 102 -10.93 9.09 -2.28
N ALA A 103 -10.22 8.33 -3.12
CA ALA A 103 -10.08 8.66 -4.54
C ALA A 103 -11.43 8.60 -5.28
N ALA A 104 -12.26 7.60 -4.98
CA ALA A 104 -13.60 7.46 -5.52
C ALA A 104 -14.50 8.64 -5.11
N ALA A 105 -14.58 8.97 -3.82
CA ALA A 105 -15.33 10.12 -3.32
C ALA A 105 -14.86 11.45 -3.95
N THR A 106 -13.55 11.64 -4.07
CA THR A 106 -12.97 12.84 -4.71
C THR A 106 -13.37 12.95 -6.19
N ALA A 107 -13.51 11.81 -6.87
CA ALA A 107 -13.99 11.75 -8.25
C ALA A 107 -15.52 11.82 -8.37
N GLY A 108 -16.25 11.99 -7.27
CA GLY A 108 -17.72 11.98 -7.26
C GLY A 108 -18.34 10.61 -7.51
N ALA A 109 -17.57 9.52 -7.36
CA ALA A 109 -18.07 8.16 -7.49
C ALA A 109 -18.75 7.68 -6.20
N PRO A 110 -19.66 6.69 -6.28
CA PRO A 110 -20.24 6.04 -5.10
C PRO A 110 -19.16 5.42 -4.19
N THR A 111 -19.40 5.43 -2.87
CA THR A 111 -18.47 4.89 -1.85
C THR A 111 -19.17 4.12 -0.71
N ALA A 112 -20.47 3.91 -0.82
CA ALA A 112 -21.31 3.38 0.25
C ALA A 112 -21.73 1.91 0.02
N GLY A 113 -21.76 1.48 -1.25
CA GLY A 113 -22.09 0.14 -1.67
C GLY A 113 -20.93 -0.85 -1.52
N ALA A 114 -21.27 -2.10 -1.28
CA ALA A 114 -20.32 -3.20 -1.38
C ALA A 114 -19.87 -3.33 -2.85
N GLY A 115 -18.55 -3.28 -3.08
CA GLY A 115 -17.97 -3.37 -4.42
C GLY A 115 -17.79 -2.03 -5.14
N ASP A 116 -18.19 -0.90 -4.55
CA ASP A 116 -18.00 0.44 -5.13
C ASP A 116 -16.50 0.70 -5.43
N ASP A 117 -15.63 0.36 -4.48
CA ASP A 117 -14.17 0.51 -4.62
C ASP A 117 -13.64 -0.31 -5.82
N ALA A 118 -14.13 -1.54 -6.01
CA ALA A 118 -13.75 -2.41 -7.13
C ALA A 118 -14.29 -1.90 -8.48
N ALA A 119 -15.52 -1.39 -8.51
CA ALA A 119 -16.10 -0.79 -9.70
C ALA A 119 -15.33 0.48 -10.12
N PHE A 120 -14.97 1.32 -9.15
CA PHE A 120 -14.13 2.49 -9.38
C PHE A 120 -12.78 2.09 -9.98
N ILE A 121 -12.06 1.13 -9.39
CA ILE A 121 -10.77 0.65 -9.93
C ILE A 121 -10.93 0.16 -11.36
N ARG A 122 -11.94 -0.69 -11.65
CA ARG A 122 -12.20 -1.18 -13.01
C ARG A 122 -12.38 -0.02 -14.00
N GLY A 123 -13.22 0.95 -13.67
CA GLY A 123 -13.45 2.11 -14.54
C GLY A 123 -12.17 2.93 -14.79
N ARG A 124 -11.28 3.05 -13.79
CA ARG A 124 -9.98 3.71 -13.96
C ARG A 124 -9.03 2.92 -14.86
N LEU A 125 -9.02 1.60 -14.77
CA LEU A 125 -8.23 0.74 -15.66
C LEU A 125 -8.72 0.85 -17.10
N GLU A 126 -10.03 0.79 -17.33
CA GLU A 126 -10.64 0.92 -18.66
C GLU A 126 -10.39 2.29 -19.29
N ALA A 127 -10.54 3.37 -18.51
CA ALA A 127 -10.21 4.72 -18.95
C ALA A 127 -8.72 4.91 -19.29
N ALA A 128 -7.83 4.13 -18.68
CA ALA A 128 -6.40 4.10 -18.99
C ALA A 128 -6.04 3.09 -20.10
N ALA A 129 -7.02 2.53 -20.80
CA ALA A 129 -6.84 1.49 -21.82
C ALA A 129 -6.07 0.25 -21.34
N VAL A 130 -6.11 -0.03 -20.03
CA VAL A 130 -5.51 -1.24 -19.45
C VAL A 130 -6.45 -2.43 -19.73
N PRO A 131 -5.93 -3.57 -20.22
CA PRO A 131 -6.75 -4.74 -20.50
C PRO A 131 -7.38 -5.30 -19.21
N THR A 132 -8.70 -5.47 -19.22
CA THR A 132 -9.49 -6.00 -18.09
C THR A 132 -10.08 -7.39 -18.37
N THR A 133 -9.64 -8.06 -19.44
CA THR A 133 -10.06 -9.43 -19.76
C THR A 133 -9.71 -10.39 -18.62
N GLY A 134 -10.71 -11.09 -18.09
CA GLY A 134 -10.55 -12.01 -16.95
C GLY A 134 -10.38 -11.30 -15.59
N LEU A 135 -10.49 -9.98 -15.52
CA LEU A 135 -10.45 -9.23 -14.27
C LEU A 135 -11.71 -9.49 -13.45
N VAL A 136 -11.53 -9.93 -12.20
CA VAL A 136 -12.56 -10.05 -11.18
C VAL A 136 -12.06 -9.34 -9.93
N LEU A 137 -12.60 -8.15 -9.66
CA LEU A 137 -12.31 -7.37 -8.46
C LEU A 137 -13.54 -7.32 -7.57
N LYS A 138 -13.32 -7.40 -6.26
CA LYS A 138 -14.36 -7.30 -5.22
C LYS A 138 -14.05 -6.23 -4.18
N ASP A 139 -12.77 -5.97 -3.98
CA ASP A 139 -12.22 -4.96 -3.08
C ASP A 139 -10.92 -4.37 -3.68
N ALA A 140 -10.31 -3.40 -3.00
CA ALA A 140 -9.06 -2.80 -3.41
C ALA A 140 -7.82 -3.55 -2.91
N SER A 141 -7.92 -4.26 -1.78
CA SER A 141 -6.80 -4.90 -1.10
C SER A 141 -6.41 -6.27 -1.66
N GLY A 142 -7.32 -6.92 -2.40
CA GLY A 142 -7.15 -8.28 -2.89
C GLY A 142 -7.38 -9.34 -1.80
N LEU A 143 -8.03 -9.00 -0.68
CA LEU A 143 -8.29 -9.92 0.43
C LEU A 143 -9.51 -10.81 0.14
N SER A 144 -10.49 -10.29 -0.60
CA SER A 144 -11.74 -10.98 -0.88
C SER A 144 -11.51 -12.24 -1.73
N PRO A 145 -12.12 -13.38 -1.33
CA PRO A 145 -11.94 -14.62 -2.07
C PRO A 145 -12.59 -14.56 -3.46
N GLY A 146 -11.97 -15.23 -4.43
CA GLY A 146 -12.48 -15.33 -5.80
C GLY A 146 -12.25 -14.07 -6.64
N GLN A 147 -11.28 -13.23 -6.26
CA GLN A 147 -10.72 -12.22 -7.15
C GLN A 147 -9.74 -12.86 -8.14
N ALA A 148 -9.62 -12.27 -9.32
CA ALA A 148 -8.73 -12.72 -10.38
C ALA A 148 -8.19 -11.50 -11.12
N VAL A 149 -6.89 -11.51 -11.45
CA VAL A 149 -6.26 -10.49 -12.27
C VAL A 149 -5.22 -11.15 -13.15
N ALA A 150 -5.32 -10.93 -14.45
CA ALA A 150 -4.37 -11.48 -15.41
C ALA A 150 -2.99 -10.82 -15.23
N PRO A 151 -1.88 -11.56 -15.43
CA PRO A 151 -0.55 -10.96 -15.43
C PRO A 151 -0.41 -9.77 -16.39
N ALA A 152 -1.08 -9.84 -17.54
CA ALA A 152 -1.10 -8.78 -18.55
C ALA A 152 -1.71 -7.47 -18.02
N THR A 153 -2.77 -7.54 -17.21
CA THR A 153 -3.39 -6.36 -16.58
C THR A 153 -2.40 -5.67 -15.65
N LEU A 154 -1.74 -6.43 -14.75
CA LEU A 154 -0.74 -5.86 -13.83
C LEU A 154 0.49 -5.31 -14.57
N SER A 155 0.92 -6.01 -15.63
CA SER A 155 2.05 -5.59 -16.45
C SER A 155 1.75 -4.25 -17.15
N ALA A 156 0.54 -4.10 -17.70
CA ALA A 156 0.10 -2.84 -18.30
C ALA A 156 0.02 -1.69 -17.28
N VAL A 157 -0.44 -1.94 -16.05
CA VAL A 157 -0.41 -0.92 -14.98
C VAL A 157 1.03 -0.50 -14.65
N LEU A 158 1.95 -1.46 -14.53
CA LEU A 158 3.37 -1.15 -14.32
C LEU A 158 3.98 -0.39 -15.49
N ALA A 159 3.54 -0.67 -16.72
CA ALA A 159 3.99 0.02 -17.93
C ALA A 159 3.70 1.53 -17.87
N LEU A 160 2.50 1.92 -17.39
CA LEU A 160 2.12 3.34 -17.22
C LEU A 160 3.12 4.14 -16.36
N ALA A 161 3.73 3.48 -15.37
CA ALA A 161 4.71 4.09 -14.47
C ALA A 161 6.07 4.37 -15.17
N VAL A 162 6.44 3.49 -16.11
CA VAL A 162 7.74 3.54 -16.80
C VAL A 162 7.68 4.35 -18.10
N THR A 163 6.56 4.35 -18.83
CA THR A 163 6.40 5.13 -20.08
C THR A 163 6.26 6.62 -19.83
N GLY A 164 5.98 7.03 -18.59
CA GLY A 164 5.78 8.43 -18.22
C GLY A 164 4.35 8.95 -18.44
N GLU A 165 3.43 8.08 -18.86
CA GLU A 165 2.00 8.37 -18.98
C GLU A 165 1.35 8.67 -17.63
N ALA A 166 1.89 8.10 -16.54
CA ALA A 166 1.47 8.38 -15.17
C ALA A 166 2.67 8.72 -14.28
N PRO A 167 3.19 9.97 -14.31
CA PRO A 167 4.36 10.37 -13.51
C PRO A 167 4.19 10.14 -12.01
N GLN A 168 2.99 10.34 -11.47
CA GLN A 168 2.69 10.10 -10.07
C GLN A 168 2.77 8.61 -9.70
N LEU A 169 2.50 7.71 -10.65
CA LEU A 169 2.61 6.27 -10.44
C LEU A 169 4.08 5.84 -10.39
N ARG A 170 4.98 6.52 -11.11
CA ARG A 170 6.43 6.27 -11.07
C ARG A 170 6.99 6.36 -9.66
N ASP A 171 6.65 7.40 -8.91
CA ASP A 171 7.15 7.61 -7.55
C ASP A 171 6.69 6.51 -6.60
N VAL A 172 5.45 6.04 -6.76
CA VAL A 172 4.88 4.96 -5.96
C VAL A 172 5.55 3.62 -6.30
N ILE A 173 5.73 3.32 -7.59
CA ILE A 173 6.40 2.09 -8.04
C ILE A 173 7.88 2.07 -7.62
N ALA A 174 8.55 3.22 -7.64
CA ALA A 174 9.93 3.34 -7.17
C ALA A 174 10.08 3.05 -5.67
N ARG A 175 9.01 3.22 -4.88
CA ARG A 175 8.96 2.99 -3.43
C ARG A 175 8.44 1.60 -3.03
N LEU A 176 8.19 0.70 -3.99
CA LEU A 176 7.83 -0.68 -3.66
C LEU A 176 8.89 -1.35 -2.79
N PRO A 177 8.51 -2.34 -1.97
CA PRO A 177 9.44 -3.14 -1.17
C PRO A 177 10.65 -3.59 -1.95
N VAL A 178 11.84 -3.46 -1.36
CA VAL A 178 13.11 -3.86 -1.96
C VAL A 178 13.53 -5.22 -1.41
N SER A 179 13.89 -6.14 -2.31
CA SER A 179 14.35 -7.50 -1.97
C SER A 179 15.39 -7.52 -0.85
N GLY A 180 15.08 -8.20 0.26
CA GLY A 180 15.97 -8.33 1.42
C GLY A 180 16.15 -7.09 2.29
N VAL A 181 15.50 -5.97 1.97
CA VAL A 181 15.77 -4.68 2.62
C VAL A 181 14.54 -4.11 3.32
N SER A 182 13.41 -4.00 2.62
CA SER A 182 12.23 -3.27 3.13
C SER A 182 10.91 -4.03 2.95
N GLY A 183 9.90 -3.55 3.68
CA GLY A 183 8.53 -4.04 3.62
C GLY A 183 8.39 -5.55 3.66
N THR A 184 7.42 -6.03 2.91
CA THR A 184 7.10 -7.46 2.72
C THR A 184 8.21 -8.29 2.05
N LEU A 185 9.29 -7.66 1.55
CA LEU A 185 10.44 -8.36 0.98
C LEU A 185 11.67 -8.46 1.90
N ARG A 186 11.66 -7.86 3.09
CA ARG A 186 12.82 -7.83 4.01
C ARG A 186 13.42 -9.21 4.33
N GLY A 187 12.59 -10.25 4.40
CA GLY A 187 13.03 -11.64 4.65
C GLY A 187 13.07 -12.53 3.41
N ARG A 188 12.92 -11.97 2.21
CA ARG A 188 12.91 -12.73 0.94
C ARG A 188 14.23 -12.58 0.20
N PHE A 189 14.46 -13.47 -0.78
CA PHE A 189 15.72 -13.54 -1.54
C PHE A 189 16.98 -13.90 -0.73
N ALA A 190 16.85 -14.33 0.54
CA ALA A 190 17.99 -14.67 1.39
C ALA A 190 18.58 -16.07 1.16
N ALA A 191 18.01 -16.86 0.25
CA ALA A 191 18.51 -18.21 -0.04
C ALA A 191 19.77 -18.15 -0.91
N ARG A 192 20.66 -19.14 -0.81
CA ARG A 192 21.87 -19.24 -1.65
C ARG A 192 21.59 -19.09 -3.16
N ALA A 193 20.42 -19.57 -3.61
CA ALA A 193 20.00 -19.50 -5.00
C ALA A 193 19.53 -18.11 -5.48
N THR A 194 19.38 -17.13 -4.58
CA THR A 194 18.81 -15.80 -4.88
C THR A 194 19.51 -14.63 -4.17
N GLN A 195 20.41 -14.89 -3.21
CA GLN A 195 21.04 -13.85 -2.38
C GLN A 195 21.93 -12.87 -3.15
N ASP A 196 22.44 -13.26 -4.31
CA ASP A 196 23.25 -12.41 -5.20
C ASP A 196 22.46 -11.26 -5.84
N VAL A 197 21.12 -11.32 -5.84
CA VAL A 197 20.26 -10.24 -6.37
C VAL A 197 19.60 -9.39 -5.28
N LEU A 198 20.01 -9.53 -4.01
CA LEU A 198 19.48 -8.72 -2.89
C LEU A 198 19.65 -7.22 -3.17
N GLY A 199 18.64 -6.43 -2.83
CA GLY A 199 18.65 -4.98 -3.03
C GLY A 199 18.26 -4.53 -4.44
N VAL A 200 18.08 -5.45 -5.41
CA VAL A 200 17.83 -5.10 -6.81
C VAL A 200 16.33 -5.15 -7.16
N PRO A 201 15.62 -6.31 -7.15
CA PRO A 201 14.19 -6.33 -7.38
C PRO A 201 13.41 -5.48 -6.36
N ARG A 202 12.44 -4.72 -6.88
CA ARG A 202 11.42 -4.01 -6.10
C ARG A 202 10.05 -4.52 -6.48
N ALA A 203 9.23 -4.97 -5.54
CA ALA A 203 7.94 -5.55 -5.89
C ALA A 203 6.90 -5.52 -4.79
N LYS A 204 5.64 -5.42 -5.20
CA LYS A 204 4.51 -5.72 -4.32
C LYS A 204 4.34 -7.24 -4.22
N THR A 205 4.15 -7.73 -3.00
CA THR A 205 3.80 -9.14 -2.74
C THR A 205 2.30 -9.36 -2.73
N GLY A 206 1.85 -10.51 -3.24
CA GLY A 206 0.54 -11.10 -2.97
C GLY A 206 0.70 -12.48 -2.33
N THR A 207 -0.05 -12.78 -1.27
CA THR A 207 -0.08 -14.12 -0.67
C THR A 207 -1.44 -14.40 -0.04
N LEU A 208 -2.14 -15.37 -0.60
CA LEU A 208 -3.40 -15.92 -0.08
C LEU A 208 -3.27 -17.44 0.08
N LYS A 209 -4.31 -18.10 0.57
CA LYS A 209 -4.37 -19.58 0.62
C LYS A 209 -4.34 -20.12 -0.82
N ALA A 210 -3.25 -20.81 -1.19
CA ALA A 210 -3.03 -21.36 -2.53
C ALA A 210 -2.91 -20.31 -3.67
N GLY A 211 -2.49 -19.08 -3.37
CA GLY A 211 -2.13 -18.08 -4.37
C GLY A 211 -0.94 -17.23 -3.91
N SER A 212 0.03 -16.99 -4.78
CA SER A 212 1.17 -16.11 -4.50
C SER A 212 1.58 -15.33 -5.75
N ALA A 213 2.00 -14.08 -5.56
CA ALA A 213 2.41 -13.21 -6.65
C ALA A 213 3.53 -12.26 -6.24
N LEU A 214 4.32 -11.84 -7.24
CA LEU A 214 5.18 -10.66 -7.20
C LEU A 214 4.94 -9.84 -8.47
N ALA A 215 4.75 -8.53 -8.32
CA ALA A 215 4.66 -7.59 -9.44
C ALA A 215 5.50 -6.35 -9.12
N GLY A 216 6.36 -5.94 -10.05
CA GLY A 216 7.25 -4.81 -9.82
C GLY A 216 8.32 -4.64 -10.88
N THR A 217 9.50 -4.18 -10.46
CA THR A 217 10.62 -3.82 -11.33
C THR A 217 11.91 -4.50 -10.90
N THR A 218 12.81 -4.72 -11.86
CA THR A 218 14.19 -5.13 -11.62
C THR A 218 15.10 -4.45 -12.64
N VAL A 219 16.41 -4.60 -12.45
CA VAL A 219 17.43 -4.21 -13.43
C VAL A 219 18.17 -5.48 -13.80
N ASP A 220 18.25 -5.76 -15.08
CA ASP A 220 18.92 -6.96 -15.59
C ASP A 220 20.45 -6.83 -15.54
N ALA A 221 21.19 -7.89 -15.90
CA ALA A 221 22.65 -7.90 -15.83
C ALA A 221 23.33 -6.91 -16.79
N ASP A 222 22.64 -6.46 -17.84
CA ASP A 222 23.13 -5.44 -18.78
C ASP A 222 22.75 -4.01 -18.33
N GLY A 223 22.08 -3.86 -17.19
CA GLY A 223 21.62 -2.58 -16.68
C GLY A 223 20.27 -2.11 -17.26
N ARG A 224 19.53 -2.99 -17.95
CA ARG A 224 18.22 -2.62 -18.52
C ARG A 224 17.13 -2.68 -17.45
N PRO A 225 16.32 -1.62 -17.29
CA PRO A 225 15.16 -1.66 -16.41
C PRO A 225 14.07 -2.55 -17.01
N LEU A 226 13.55 -3.48 -16.22
CA LEU A 226 12.46 -4.38 -16.59
C LEU A 226 11.31 -4.26 -15.60
N THR A 227 10.07 -4.34 -16.10
CA THR A 227 8.92 -4.69 -15.28
C THR A 227 8.73 -6.19 -15.29
N PHE A 228 8.16 -6.75 -14.22
CA PHE A 228 7.81 -8.17 -14.17
C PHE A 228 6.52 -8.39 -13.39
N VAL A 229 5.81 -9.46 -13.78
CA VAL A 229 4.68 -10.00 -13.04
C VAL A 229 4.82 -11.51 -13.05
N VAL A 230 4.91 -12.10 -11.86
CA VAL A 230 4.94 -13.56 -11.68
C VAL A 230 3.86 -13.94 -10.69
N GLN A 231 3.04 -14.91 -11.08
CA GLN A 231 1.91 -15.42 -10.30
C GLN A 231 1.96 -16.94 -10.28
N VAL A 232 1.57 -17.53 -9.16
CA VAL A 232 1.39 -18.96 -9.01
C VAL A 232 0.19 -19.22 -8.11
N ASP A 233 -0.66 -20.14 -8.53
CA ASP A 233 -1.81 -20.63 -7.77
C ASP A 233 -1.84 -22.16 -7.78
N GLY A 234 -2.88 -22.76 -7.18
CA GLY A 234 -3.11 -24.20 -7.23
C GLY A 234 -2.15 -25.08 -6.40
N PHE A 235 -1.24 -24.48 -5.61
CA PHE A 235 -0.35 -25.22 -4.71
C PHE A 235 -1.07 -25.66 -3.42
N PRO A 236 -0.56 -26.69 -2.70
CA PRO A 236 -1.17 -27.16 -1.45
C PRO A 236 -1.42 -26.03 -0.45
N ARG A 237 -2.60 -26.02 0.18
CA ARG A 237 -3.04 -25.02 1.17
C ARG A 237 -2.38 -25.20 2.53
N THR A 238 -1.09 -25.50 2.54
CA THR A 238 -0.25 -25.68 3.73
C THR A 238 0.75 -24.53 3.85
N TYR A 239 1.28 -24.33 5.04
CA TYR A 239 2.35 -23.35 5.26
C TYR A 239 3.58 -23.64 4.36
N ASP A 240 3.99 -24.91 4.27
CA ASP A 240 5.08 -25.34 3.39
C ASP A 240 4.79 -25.07 1.91
N GLY A 241 3.57 -25.33 1.44
CA GLY A 241 3.15 -25.01 0.07
C GLY A 241 3.31 -23.52 -0.25
N THR A 242 2.87 -22.65 0.66
CA THR A 242 3.06 -21.19 0.53
C THR A 242 4.53 -20.78 0.51
N LEU A 243 5.37 -21.36 1.37
CA LEU A 243 6.80 -21.07 1.39
C LEU A 243 7.50 -21.51 0.10
N ARG A 244 7.17 -22.69 -0.43
CA ARG A 244 7.69 -23.18 -1.71
C ARG A 244 7.26 -22.30 -2.88
N ALA A 245 6.00 -21.88 -2.92
CA ALA A 245 5.50 -20.95 -3.92
C ALA A 245 6.28 -19.62 -3.89
N ARG A 246 6.44 -19.02 -2.71
CA ARG A 246 7.25 -17.80 -2.52
C ARG A 246 8.70 -17.98 -3.00
N ALA A 247 9.35 -19.08 -2.61
CA ALA A 247 10.71 -19.39 -3.03
C ALA A 247 10.84 -19.61 -4.54
N ALA A 248 9.82 -20.20 -5.18
CA ALA A 248 9.77 -20.35 -6.63
C ALA A 248 9.68 -18.98 -7.32
N LEU A 249 8.80 -18.09 -6.84
CA LEU A 249 8.70 -16.72 -7.37
C LEU A 249 10.03 -15.95 -7.19
N ASP A 250 10.70 -16.07 -6.04
CA ASP A 250 12.02 -15.45 -5.81
C ASP A 250 13.05 -15.95 -6.83
N ARG A 251 13.08 -17.26 -7.12
CA ARG A 251 14.00 -17.83 -8.11
C ARG A 251 13.72 -17.33 -9.53
N VAL A 252 12.45 -17.22 -9.93
CA VAL A 252 12.09 -16.68 -11.26
C VAL A 252 12.53 -15.22 -11.37
N VAL A 253 12.23 -14.39 -10.37
CA VAL A 253 12.63 -12.97 -10.37
C VAL A 253 14.15 -12.82 -10.34
N ALA A 254 14.86 -13.65 -9.58
CA ALA A 254 16.32 -13.67 -9.59
C ALA A 254 16.88 -14.08 -10.95
N ALA A 255 16.26 -15.05 -11.63
CA ALA A 255 16.65 -15.40 -13.00
C ALA A 255 16.47 -14.21 -13.95
N VAL A 256 15.31 -13.53 -13.92
CA VAL A 256 15.06 -12.31 -14.72
C VAL A 256 16.09 -11.21 -14.42
N THR A 257 16.46 -11.04 -13.16
CA THR A 257 17.45 -10.03 -12.74
C THR A 257 18.87 -10.36 -13.23
N ARG A 258 19.20 -11.65 -13.35
CA ARG A 258 20.48 -12.11 -13.91
C ARG A 258 20.46 -12.19 -15.43
N CYS A 259 19.29 -12.14 -16.05
CA CYS A 259 19.20 -12.17 -17.50
C CYS A 259 20.01 -11.01 -18.07
N GLY A 260 20.66 -11.25 -19.18
CA GLY A 260 21.38 -10.26 -19.97
C GLY A 260 21.54 -10.83 -21.37
N CYS A 261 21.38 -9.97 -22.35
CA CYS A 261 21.83 -10.20 -23.71
C CYS A 261 23.33 -9.90 -23.79
N GLY A 262 24.14 -10.52 -22.92
CA GLY A 262 25.58 -10.54 -23.10
C GLY A 262 25.84 -11.02 -24.53
N ALA A 263 26.59 -10.23 -25.31
CA ALA A 263 26.86 -10.51 -26.71
C ALA A 263 27.18 -12.01 -26.85
N VAL A 264 26.40 -12.72 -27.67
CA VAL A 264 26.80 -14.05 -28.14
C VAL A 264 28.19 -13.85 -28.71
N ALA A 265 29.21 -14.42 -28.06
CA ALA A 265 30.57 -14.37 -28.55
C ALA A 265 30.53 -14.91 -29.98
N ARG A 266 30.82 -14.04 -30.95
CA ARG A 266 31.12 -14.44 -32.32
C ARG A 266 32.54 -14.95 -32.39
#